data_AF-A0A5B8FGN4-F1
#
_entry.id   AF-A0A5B8FGN4-F1
#
_cell.length_a   1.000
_cell.length_b   1.000
_cell.length_c   1.000
_cell.angle_alpha   90.00
_cell.angle_beta   90.00
_cell.angle_gamma   90.00
#
_symmetry.space_group_name_H-M   'P 1'
#
loop_
_entity.id
_entity.type
_entity.pdbx_description
1 polymer ?
#
loop_
_entity_poly.entity_id
_entity_poly.type
_entity_poly.pdbx_seq_one_letter_code
_entity_poly.pdbx_strand_id
1 'polypeptide(L)'
;MSAPITIQIVWNGIAVQITHHKGRWHKDFDHIEILSEDRRALPVTETGYLSHHVAAASVEEYGGAESYVRAFLDHEAAKPGWKEREAASRQMSLF
;
A
#
# COMPACT_ATOMS: atom_id res chain seq x y z
N MET A 1 -11.52 19.43 7.94
CA MET A 1 -11.35 18.13 7.25
C MET A 1 -11.00 18.43 5.82
N SER A 2 -9.75 18.22 5.41
CA SER A 2 -9.34 18.41 4.01
C SER A 2 -9.94 17.30 3.15
N ALA A 3 -10.20 17.60 1.87
CA ALA A 3 -10.62 16.58 0.92
C ALA A 3 -9.52 15.50 0.79
N PRO A 4 -9.89 14.22 0.64
CA PRO A 4 -8.90 13.19 0.37
C PRO A 4 -8.17 13.44 -0.95
N ILE A 5 -6.91 13.06 -0.98
CA ILE A 5 -6.10 13.05 -2.20
C ILE A 5 -6.01 11.61 -2.67
N THR A 6 -6.37 11.36 -3.93
CA THR A 6 -6.24 10.04 -4.55
C THR A 6 -5.08 10.04 -5.54
N ILE A 7 -4.18 9.08 -5.38
CA ILE A 7 -2.98 8.91 -6.21
C ILE A 7 -3.04 7.52 -6.83
N GLN A 8 -2.71 7.42 -8.12
CA GLN A 8 -2.58 6.15 -8.82
C GLN A 8 -1.10 5.88 -9.05
N ILE A 9 -0.65 4.69 -8.67
CA ILE A 9 0.71 4.22 -8.94
C ILE A 9 0.69 2.86 -9.61
N VAL A 10 1.78 2.52 -10.28
CA VAL A 10 2.08 1.14 -10.67
C VAL A 10 3.20 0.64 -9.77
N TRP A 11 2.94 -0.44 -9.04
CA TRP A 11 3.89 -1.12 -8.17
C TRP A 11 4.02 -2.58 -8.61
N ASN A 12 5.23 -2.99 -9.01
CA ASN A 12 5.53 -4.34 -9.52
C ASN A 12 4.55 -4.84 -10.61
N GLY A 13 4.14 -3.94 -11.51
CA GLY A 13 3.18 -4.23 -12.59
C GLY A 13 1.71 -4.30 -12.15
N ILE A 14 1.40 -3.96 -10.90
CA ILE A 14 0.04 -3.91 -10.35
C ILE A 14 -0.36 -2.45 -10.18
N ALA A 15 -1.50 -2.04 -10.75
CA ALA A 15 -2.04 -0.72 -10.49
C ALA A 15 -2.58 -0.65 -9.04
N VAL A 16 -2.21 0.40 -8.32
CA VAL A 16 -2.58 0.62 -6.92
C VAL A 16 -3.09 2.04 -6.76
N GLN A 17 -4.30 2.16 -6.25
CA GLN A 17 -4.90 3.38 -5.80
C GLN A 17 -4.56 3.64 -4.34
N ILE A 18 -4.09 4.84 -4.05
CA ILE A 18 -3.80 5.33 -2.70
C ILE A 18 -4.76 6.48 -2.41
N THR A 19 -5.59 6.36 -1.38
CA THR A 19 -6.42 7.47 -0.88
C THR A 19 -5.84 7.98 0.43
N HIS A 20 -5.38 9.22 0.45
CA HIS A 20 -4.79 9.85 1.64
C HIS A 20 -5.77 10.82 2.29
N HIS A 21 -6.12 10.50 3.53
CA HIS A 21 -6.94 11.32 4.41
C HIS A 21 -6.08 11.98 5.50
N LYS A 22 -5.75 13.27 5.29
CA LYS A 22 -4.96 14.04 6.27
C LYS A 22 -5.76 14.42 7.50
N GLY A 23 -5.27 14.04 8.67
CA GLY A 23 -5.83 14.46 9.97
C GLY A 23 -7.34 14.25 10.12
N ARG A 24 -7.90 13.21 9.49
CA ARG A 24 -9.36 13.03 9.37
C ARG A 24 -10.03 12.74 10.72
N TRP A 25 -9.31 12.13 11.65
CA TRP A 25 -9.82 11.86 13.00
C TRP A 25 -8.91 12.43 14.10
N HIS A 26 -7.61 12.52 13.86
CA HIS A 26 -6.65 13.10 14.79
C HIS A 26 -5.52 13.79 14.01
N LYS A 27 -5.07 14.96 14.43
CA LYS A 27 -4.05 15.73 13.68
C LYS A 27 -2.70 15.02 13.53
N ASP A 28 -2.39 14.12 14.46
CA ASP A 28 -1.09 13.41 14.49
C ASP A 28 -1.12 12.11 13.67
N PHE A 29 -2.29 11.71 13.17
CA PHE A 29 -2.47 10.49 12.40
C PHE A 29 -3.17 10.75 11.08
N ASP A 30 -2.56 10.24 10.03
CA ASP A 30 -3.16 10.15 8.71
C ASP A 30 -3.74 8.77 8.49
N HIS A 31 -4.77 8.73 7.66
CA HIS A 31 -5.35 7.48 7.19
C HIS A 31 -5.06 7.32 5.70
N ILE A 32 -4.51 6.18 5.35
CA ILE A 32 -4.16 5.80 4.00
C ILE A 32 -4.95 4.55 3.66
N GLU A 33 -5.77 4.65 2.61
CA GLU A 33 -6.37 3.48 1.97
C GLU A 33 -5.50 3.05 0.80
N ILE A 34 -5.22 1.77 0.71
CA ILE A 34 -4.50 1.14 -0.40
C ILE A 34 -5.46 0.16 -1.05
N LEU A 35 -5.70 0.32 -2.35
CA LEU A 35 -6.54 -0.57 -3.14
C LEU A 35 -5.79 -1.00 -4.41
N SER A 36 -5.53 -2.29 -4.55
CA SER A 36 -4.98 -2.85 -5.79
C SER A 36 -6.07 -3.09 -6.84
N GLU A 37 -5.64 -3.03 -8.10
CA GLU A 37 -6.42 -3.48 -9.25
C GLU A 37 -6.91 -4.92 -9.08
N ASP A 38 -8.18 -5.14 -9.43
CA ASP A 38 -8.88 -6.43 -9.31
C ASP A 38 -8.80 -7.08 -7.92
N ARG A 39 -8.54 -6.29 -6.86
CA ARG A 39 -8.31 -6.80 -5.51
C ARG A 39 -7.18 -7.83 -5.43
N ARG A 40 -6.17 -7.67 -6.28
CA ARG A 40 -4.97 -8.53 -6.25
C ARG A 40 -4.27 -8.42 -4.90
N ALA A 41 -3.87 -9.54 -4.34
CA ALA A 41 -3.09 -9.55 -3.09
C ALA A 41 -1.82 -8.69 -3.24
N LEU A 42 -1.51 -7.94 -2.19
CA LEU A 42 -0.30 -7.15 -2.02
C LEU A 42 0.48 -7.68 -0.80
N PRO A 43 1.76 -7.35 -0.63
CA PRO A 43 2.52 -7.72 0.55
C PRO A 43 1.87 -7.30 1.88
N VAL A 44 1.12 -6.20 1.85
CA VAL A 44 0.46 -5.59 3.01
C VAL A 44 -0.99 -6.07 3.21
N THR A 45 -1.59 -6.78 2.25
CA THR A 45 -2.98 -7.24 2.32
C THR A 45 -3.28 -8.41 1.36
N GLU A 46 -3.96 -9.44 1.86
CA GLU A 46 -4.39 -10.58 1.03
C GLU A 46 -5.59 -10.27 0.14
N THR A 47 -6.42 -9.30 0.51
CA THR A 47 -7.68 -8.97 -0.17
C THR A 47 -7.53 -7.85 -1.19
N GLY A 48 -6.33 -7.30 -1.33
CA GLY A 48 -6.05 -6.14 -2.18
C GLY A 48 -6.55 -4.81 -1.62
N TYR A 49 -7.19 -4.79 -0.45
CA TYR A 49 -7.57 -3.57 0.25
C TYR A 49 -6.93 -3.51 1.64
N LEU A 50 -6.37 -2.35 1.99
CA LEU A 50 -5.87 -2.05 3.33
C LEU A 50 -6.31 -0.66 3.76
N SER A 51 -6.86 -0.58 4.97
CA SER A 51 -7.09 0.69 5.67
C SER A 51 -6.02 0.86 6.74
N HIS A 52 -5.06 1.74 6.49
CA HIS A 52 -3.87 1.90 7.33
C HIS A 52 -3.86 3.24 8.06
N HIS A 53 -3.66 3.22 9.37
CA HIS A 53 -3.46 4.43 10.17
C HIS A 53 -1.97 4.60 10.46
N VAL A 54 -1.44 5.76 10.13
CA VAL A 54 0.00 6.07 10.21
C VAL A 54 0.21 7.43 10.84
N ALA A 55 1.31 7.60 11.58
CA ALA A 55 1.67 8.92 12.10
C ALA A 55 1.90 9.90 10.94
N ALA A 56 1.29 11.08 11.00
CA ALA A 56 1.41 12.10 9.96
C ALA A 56 2.89 12.48 9.72
N ALA A 57 3.69 12.53 10.78
CA ALA A 57 5.13 12.76 10.71
C ALA A 57 5.86 11.72 9.85
N SER A 58 5.46 10.44 9.89
CA SER A 58 6.06 9.41 9.04
C SER A 58 5.70 9.63 7.57
N VAL A 59 4.45 10.03 7.26
CA VAL A 59 4.07 10.33 5.87
C VAL A 59 4.88 11.51 5.32
N GLU A 60 5.12 12.54 6.15
CA GLU A 60 5.94 13.70 5.80
C GLU A 60 7.43 13.35 5.64
N GLU A 61 7.99 12.53 6.53
CA GLU A 61 9.40 12.09 6.50
C GLU A 61 9.73 11.34 5.20
N TYR A 62 8.79 10.52 4.70
CA TYR A 62 8.94 9.82 3.42
C TYR A 62 8.67 10.72 2.20
N GLY A 63 8.30 11.99 2.39
CA GLY A 63 8.02 12.93 1.30
C GLY A 63 6.62 12.81 0.71
N GLY A 64 5.67 12.21 1.44
CA GLY A 64 4.26 12.11 1.07
C GLY A 64 3.72 10.67 0.99
N ALA A 65 2.40 10.57 0.79
CA ALA A 65 1.68 9.29 0.83
C ALA A 65 2.12 8.30 -0.26
N GLU A 66 2.44 8.78 -1.47
CA GLU A 66 2.95 7.91 -2.54
C GLU A 66 4.27 7.24 -2.13
N SER A 67 5.27 8.04 -1.74
CA SER A 67 6.59 7.55 -1.36
C SER A 67 6.53 6.64 -0.13
N TYR A 68 5.71 6.99 0.86
CA TYR A 68 5.46 6.16 2.03
C TYR A 68 4.89 4.80 1.63
N VAL A 69 3.83 4.76 0.80
CA VAL A 69 3.20 3.50 0.39
C VAL A 69 4.13 2.64 -0.45
N ARG A 70 4.89 3.24 -1.39
CA ARG A 70 5.91 2.50 -2.16
C ARG A 70 6.93 1.84 -1.24
N ALA A 71 7.50 2.60 -0.31
CA ALA A 71 8.47 2.07 0.65
C ALA A 71 7.86 0.99 1.56
N PHE A 72 6.61 1.14 1.97
CA PHE A 72 5.89 0.16 2.76
C PHE A 72 5.67 -1.15 1.99
N LEU A 73 5.23 -1.08 0.73
CA LEU A 73 5.08 -2.24 -0.14
C LEU A 73 6.42 -2.94 -0.40
N ASP A 74 7.48 -2.19 -0.68
CA ASP A 74 8.81 -2.74 -0.92
C ASP A 74 9.38 -3.42 0.33
N HIS A 75 9.19 -2.82 1.50
CA HIS A 75 9.63 -3.38 2.78
C HIS A 75 8.92 -4.72 3.09
N GLU A 76 7.60 -4.77 2.94
CA GLU A 76 6.82 -6.00 3.15
C GLU A 76 7.12 -7.05 2.08
N ALA A 77 7.34 -6.64 0.82
CA ALA A 77 7.70 -7.56 -0.26
C ALA A 77 9.07 -8.22 -0.05
N ALA A 78 9.97 -7.57 0.68
CA ALA A 78 11.29 -8.13 0.99
C ALA A 78 11.22 -9.31 1.98
N LYS A 79 10.12 -9.48 2.73
CA LYS A 79 9.97 -10.52 3.75
C LYS A 79 9.89 -11.92 3.13
N PRO A 80 10.47 -12.96 3.77
CA PRO A 80 10.49 -14.32 3.24
C PRO A 80 9.10 -14.85 2.88
N GLY A 81 8.09 -14.60 3.74
CA GLY A 81 6.73 -15.10 3.51
C GLY A 81 6.08 -14.55 2.24
N TRP A 82 6.36 -13.31 1.84
CA TRP A 82 5.86 -12.77 0.57
C TRP A 82 6.59 -13.40 -0.61
N LYS A 83 7.92 -13.49 -0.54
CA LYS A 83 8.74 -14.11 -1.60
C LYS A 83 8.34 -15.55 -1.89
N GLU A 84 8.04 -16.33 -0.84
CA GLU A 84 7.55 -17.71 -0.97
C GLU A 84 6.19 -17.76 -1.68
N ARG A 85 5.26 -16.86 -1.34
CA ARG A 85 3.96 -16.77 -2.04
C ARG A 85 4.12 -16.37 -3.50
N GLU A 86 5.00 -15.41 -3.81
CA GLU A 86 5.29 -15.02 -5.19
C GLU A 86 5.93 -16.16 -5.98
N ALA A 87 6.81 -16.94 -5.37
CA ALA A 87 7.39 -18.12 -6.02
C ALA A 87 6.33 -19.19 -6.28
N ALA A 88 5.47 -19.47 -5.29
CA ALA A 88 4.39 -20.44 -5.42
C ALA A 88 3.36 -20.04 -6.50
N SER A 89 2.99 -18.76 -6.58
CA SER A 89 2.04 -18.28 -7.60
C SER A 89 2.62 -18.43 -9.02
N ARG A 90 3.91 -18.16 -9.21
CA ARG A 90 4.61 -18.39 -10.49
C ARG A 90 4.66 -19.87 -10.86
N GLN A 91 4.86 -20.75 -9.89
CA GLN A 91 4.93 -22.20 -10.11
C GLN A 91 3.57 -22.81 -10.46
N MET A 92 2.47 -22.30 -9.90
CA MET A 92 1.11 -22.77 -10.23
C MET A 92 0.60 -22.29 -11.60
N SER A 93 1.29 -21.35 -12.25
CA SER A 93 0.95 -20.87 -13.60
C SER A 93 1.57 -21.71 -14.73
N LEU A 94 2.22 -22.84 -14.42
CA LEU A 94 3.00 -23.64 -15.39
C LEU A 94 2.21 -24.75 -16.13
N PHE A 95 0.87 -24.73 -16.12
CA PHE A 95 0.03 -25.75 -16.77
C PHE A 95 -1.06 -25.13 -17.65
#